data_AF-A0A9D6YD27-F1
#
_entry.id   AF-A0A9D6YD27-F1
#
_cell.length_a   1.000
_cell.length_b   1.000
_cell.length_c   1.000
_cell.angle_alpha   90.00
_cell.angle_beta   90.00
_cell.angle_gamma   90.00
#
_symmetry.space_group_name_H-M   'P 1'
#
loop_
_entity.id
_entity.type
_entity.pdbx_description
1 polymer ?
#
loop_
_entity_poly.entity_id
_entity_poly.type
_entity_poly.pdbx_seq_one_letter_code
_entity_poly.pdbx_strand_id
1 'polypeptide(L)'
;MRRTLVLSLTLLLLWTLVAEANHLLTGLRVYLFVGALYIAYAALAQPFRSGLAASLVGGLICDANAPGSSFGTHTLLFAAAHAGVFHLRDRLPRDDPTSRVIIALLANLALFLVFSFSQMHRLPAPAAAWPRLFADLVCSQILLALIAPWFFAVQSRALLLARVERETLA
;
A
#
# COMPACT_ATOMS: atom_id res chain seq x y z
N MET A 1 7.63 19.79 -0.49
CA MET A 1 7.51 19.33 0.91
C MET A 1 6.06 19.19 1.37
N ARG A 2 5.21 20.22 1.25
CA ARG A 2 3.80 20.17 1.70
C ARG A 2 2.99 18.97 1.17
N ARG A 3 3.11 18.66 -0.14
CA ARG A 3 2.47 17.49 -0.76
C ARG A 3 2.86 16.17 -0.10
N THR A 4 4.17 15.96 0.08
CA THR A 4 4.70 14.76 0.74
C THR A 4 4.17 14.64 2.15
N LEU A 5 4.16 15.72 2.91
CA LEU A 5 3.64 15.74 4.29
C LEU A 5 2.15 15.32 4.32
N VAL A 6 1.32 15.91 3.46
CA VAL A 6 -0.11 15.59 3.39
C VAL A 6 -0.32 14.12 3.03
N LEU A 7 0.38 13.60 2.02
CA LEU A 7 0.31 12.19 1.67
C LEU A 7 0.78 11.30 2.83
N SER A 8 1.91 11.61 3.45
CA SER A 8 2.43 10.86 4.60
C SER A 8 1.43 10.84 5.77
N LEU A 9 0.72 11.94 6.04
CA LEU A 9 -0.36 11.96 7.05
C LEU A 9 -1.51 11.02 6.69
N THR A 10 -1.92 10.98 5.42
CA THR A 10 -2.96 10.02 4.99
C THR A 10 -2.48 8.56 5.09
N LEU A 11 -1.18 8.30 4.87
CA LEU A 11 -0.58 6.97 5.05
C LEU A 11 -0.47 6.59 6.53
N LEU A 12 -0.20 7.55 7.41
CA LEU A 12 -0.24 7.33 8.86
C LEU A 12 -1.66 6.98 9.32
N LEU A 13 -2.68 7.69 8.82
CA LEU A 13 -4.08 7.36 9.09
C LEU A 13 -4.45 5.97 8.56
N LEU A 14 -3.99 5.60 7.37
CA LEU A 14 -4.19 4.25 6.85
C LEU A 14 -3.56 3.21 7.77
N TRP A 15 -2.32 3.44 8.19
CA TRP A 15 -1.60 2.54 9.08
C TRP A 15 -2.34 2.33 10.40
N THR A 16 -2.83 3.40 11.04
CA THR A 16 -3.58 3.27 12.30
C THR A 16 -4.86 2.46 12.13
N LEU A 17 -5.65 2.75 11.09
CA LEU A 17 -6.89 2.02 10.82
C LEU A 17 -6.65 0.53 10.54
N VAL A 18 -5.60 0.21 9.80
CA VAL A 18 -5.24 -1.17 9.46
C VAL A 18 -4.67 -1.91 10.66
N ALA A 19 -3.87 -1.23 11.50
CA ALA A 19 -3.35 -1.80 12.73
C ALA A 19 -4.49 -2.19 13.69
N GLU A 20 -5.47 -1.30 13.88
CA GLU A 20 -6.67 -1.59 14.67
C GLU A 20 -7.52 -2.72 14.07
N ALA A 21 -7.74 -2.71 12.75
CA ALA A 21 -8.46 -3.78 12.08
C ALA A 21 -7.77 -5.14 12.26
N ASN A 22 -6.44 -5.20 12.11
CA ASN A 22 -5.65 -6.41 12.33
C ASN A 22 -5.69 -6.85 13.80
N HIS A 23 -5.68 -5.91 14.74
CA HIS A 23 -5.84 -6.23 16.16
C HIS A 23 -7.18 -6.93 16.42
N LEU A 24 -8.29 -6.36 15.92
CA LEU A 24 -9.63 -6.94 16.05
C LEU A 24 -9.77 -8.30 15.35
N LEU A 25 -9.08 -8.52 14.24
CA LEU A 25 -9.12 -9.78 13.48
C LEU A 25 -8.18 -10.86 14.01
N THR A 26 -7.37 -10.57 15.02
CA THR A 26 -6.41 -11.54 15.60
C THR A 26 -7.14 -12.81 16.08
N GLY A 27 -8.35 -12.68 16.64
CA GLY A 27 -9.17 -13.81 17.08
C GLY A 27 -9.60 -14.75 15.95
N LEU A 28 -9.76 -14.23 14.72
CA LEU A 28 -10.10 -14.99 13.52
C LEU A 28 -8.87 -15.59 12.81
N ARG A 29 -7.66 -15.32 13.32
CA ARG A 29 -6.38 -15.75 12.73
C ARG A 29 -6.13 -15.25 11.30
N VAL A 30 -6.81 -14.17 10.92
CA VAL A 30 -6.65 -13.51 9.62
C VAL A 30 -5.79 -12.26 9.79
N TYR A 31 -4.85 -12.05 8.87
CA TYR A 31 -4.04 -10.85 8.78
C TYR A 31 -4.29 -10.12 7.45
N LEU A 32 -4.61 -8.83 7.55
CA LEU A 32 -4.84 -7.96 6.42
C LEU A 32 -3.55 -7.25 5.99
N PHE A 33 -3.20 -7.44 4.74
CA PHE A 33 -2.08 -6.78 4.08
C PHE A 33 -2.58 -5.85 2.97
N VAL A 34 -2.44 -4.54 3.19
CA VAL A 34 -2.85 -3.50 2.23
C VAL A 34 -1.66 -2.68 1.72
N GLY A 35 -0.54 -3.34 1.46
CA GLY A 35 0.71 -2.71 1.03
C GLY A 35 0.54 -1.79 -0.19
N ALA A 36 -0.31 -2.15 -1.15
CA ALA A 36 -0.50 -1.31 -2.33
C ALA A 36 -1.19 0.04 -2.05
N LEU A 37 -1.98 0.16 -0.98
CA LEU A 37 -2.60 1.45 -0.63
C LEU A 37 -1.55 2.50 -0.21
N TYR A 38 -0.38 2.07 0.24
CA TYR A 38 0.73 2.96 0.56
C TYR A 38 1.39 3.58 -0.69
N ILE A 39 1.20 2.98 -1.87
CA ILE A 39 1.93 3.36 -3.08
C ILE A 39 1.04 3.75 -4.26
N ALA A 40 -0.16 3.18 -4.40
CA ALA A 40 -0.90 3.17 -5.66
C ALA A 40 -1.32 4.58 -6.10
N TYR A 41 -1.96 5.34 -5.22
CA TYR A 41 -2.36 6.72 -5.52
C TYR A 41 -1.13 7.61 -5.79
N ALA A 42 -0.09 7.47 -4.97
CA ALA A 42 1.13 8.25 -5.12
C ALA A 42 1.82 7.98 -6.46
N ALA A 43 1.87 6.73 -6.91
CA ALA A 43 2.49 6.34 -8.18
C ALA A 43 1.65 6.78 -9.40
N LEU A 44 0.32 6.62 -9.32
CA LEU A 44 -0.58 6.87 -10.45
C LEU A 44 -0.91 8.36 -10.65
N ALA A 45 -1.06 9.12 -9.56
CA ALA A 45 -1.58 10.49 -9.59
C ALA A 45 -0.56 11.59 -9.27
N GLN A 46 0.54 11.28 -8.55
CA GLN A 46 1.45 12.29 -8.03
C GLN A 46 2.78 12.36 -8.81
N PRO A 47 3.55 13.46 -8.69
CA PRO A 47 4.92 13.51 -9.20
C PRO A 47 5.84 12.53 -8.47
N PHE A 48 6.81 11.98 -9.19
CA PHE A 48 7.70 10.90 -8.71
C PHE A 48 8.31 11.22 -7.35
N ARG A 49 9.02 12.36 -7.22
CA ARG A 49 9.75 12.71 -6.00
C ARG A 49 8.84 12.79 -4.77
N SER A 50 7.67 13.42 -4.91
CA SER A 50 6.73 13.54 -3.80
C SER A 50 6.05 12.22 -3.45
N GLY A 51 5.70 11.42 -4.47
CA GLY A 51 5.05 10.13 -4.28
C GLY A 51 5.99 9.08 -3.71
N LEU A 52 7.23 9.02 -4.20
CA LEU A 52 8.27 8.13 -3.69
C LEU A 52 8.62 8.48 -2.25
N ALA A 53 8.82 9.77 -1.94
CA ALA A 53 9.09 10.18 -0.55
C ALA A 53 7.95 9.79 0.41
N ALA A 54 6.69 9.94 -0.01
CA ALA A 54 5.55 9.49 0.80
C ALA A 54 5.54 7.96 0.96
N SER A 55 5.83 7.21 -0.11
CA SER A 55 5.89 5.74 -0.10
C SER A 55 7.01 5.22 0.82
N LEU A 56 8.18 5.88 0.80
CA LEU A 56 9.29 5.61 1.72
C LEU A 56 8.88 5.83 3.17
N VAL A 57 8.22 6.96 3.47
CA VAL A 57 7.69 7.22 4.82
C VAL A 57 6.67 6.17 5.23
N GLY A 58 5.75 5.77 4.34
CA GLY A 58 4.80 4.69 4.61
C GLY A 58 5.48 3.36 4.93
N GLY A 59 6.55 3.02 4.19
CA GLY A 59 7.37 1.85 4.44
C GLY A 59 8.10 1.92 5.79
N LEU A 60 8.68 3.07 6.13
CA LEU A 60 9.36 3.28 7.42
C LEU A 60 8.39 3.15 8.60
N ILE A 61 7.15 3.65 8.47
CA ILE A 61 6.09 3.48 9.48
C ILE A 61 5.78 1.99 9.66
N CYS A 62 5.65 1.23 8.57
CA CYS A 62 5.41 -0.21 8.63
C CYS A 62 6.59 -0.95 9.26
N ASP A 63 7.83 -0.65 8.84
CA ASP A 63 9.04 -1.29 9.33
C ASP A 63 9.29 -1.01 10.82
N ALA A 64 8.99 0.19 11.31
CA ALA A 64 9.12 0.54 12.73
C ALA A 64 8.17 -0.26 13.64
N ASN A 65 7.09 -0.81 13.08
CA ASN A 65 6.01 -1.47 13.82
C ASN A 65 5.81 -2.94 13.42
N ALA A 66 6.77 -3.55 12.71
CA ALA A 66 6.70 -4.94 12.26
C ALA A 66 7.69 -5.84 13.02
N PRO A 67 7.27 -6.47 14.13
CA PRO A 67 8.11 -7.41 14.86
C PRO A 67 8.48 -8.61 13.98
N GLY A 68 9.77 -8.94 13.91
CA GLY A 68 10.25 -10.17 13.26
C GLY A 68 10.62 -10.05 11.77
N SER A 69 10.34 -8.92 11.11
CA SER A 69 10.92 -8.58 9.80
C SER A 69 12.16 -7.71 9.96
N SER A 70 13.10 -7.80 9.01
CA SER A 70 14.28 -6.92 9.01
C SER A 70 13.85 -5.49 8.66
N PHE A 71 14.20 -4.51 9.50
CA PHE A 71 13.90 -3.09 9.25
C PHE A 71 14.37 -2.66 7.86
N GLY A 72 13.51 -1.94 7.14
CA GLY A 72 13.75 -1.50 5.76
C GLY A 72 13.11 -2.40 4.69
N THR A 73 12.56 -3.55 5.06
CA THR A 73 11.91 -4.48 4.10
C THR A 73 10.71 -3.83 3.43
N HIS A 74 9.78 -3.25 4.19
CA HIS A 74 8.62 -2.57 3.62
C HIS A 74 9.03 -1.31 2.87
N THR A 75 9.99 -0.57 3.39
CA THR A 75 10.56 0.64 2.75
C THR A 75 11.09 0.34 1.36
N LEU A 76 11.90 -0.71 1.21
CA LEU A 76 12.45 -1.12 -0.08
C LEU A 76 11.36 -1.66 -1.02
N LEU A 77 10.47 -2.51 -0.53
CA LEU A 77 9.38 -3.07 -1.33
C LEU A 77 8.45 -1.98 -1.86
N PHE A 78 8.06 -1.02 -1.01
CA PHE A 78 7.18 0.06 -1.41
C PHE A 78 7.89 1.03 -2.36
N ALA A 79 9.17 1.32 -2.17
CA ALA A 79 9.94 2.12 -3.11
C ALA A 79 10.03 1.46 -4.49
N ALA A 80 10.36 0.16 -4.53
CA ALA A 80 10.45 -0.61 -5.77
C ALA A 80 9.10 -0.70 -6.49
N ALA A 81 8.04 -1.03 -5.77
CA ALA A 81 6.70 -1.13 -6.34
C ALA A 81 6.16 0.25 -6.76
N HIS A 82 6.42 1.31 -6.00
CA HIS A 82 6.10 2.69 -6.42
C HIS A 82 6.80 3.03 -7.74
N ALA A 83 8.11 2.78 -7.84
CA ALA A 83 8.87 3.04 -9.05
C ALA A 83 8.33 2.22 -10.24
N GLY A 84 8.06 0.93 -10.05
CA GLY A 84 7.51 0.07 -11.10
C GLY A 84 6.16 0.58 -11.61
N VAL A 85 5.21 0.84 -10.71
CA VAL A 85 3.88 1.37 -11.09
C VAL A 85 4.02 2.75 -11.74
N PHE A 86 4.89 3.62 -11.24
CA PHE A 86 5.09 4.95 -11.81
C PHE A 86 5.63 4.90 -13.24
N HIS A 87 6.61 4.03 -13.54
CA HIS A 87 7.15 3.90 -14.91
C HIS A 87 6.15 3.27 -15.87
N LEU A 88 5.24 2.42 -15.38
CA LEU A 88 4.20 1.80 -16.19
C LEU A 88 2.94 2.67 -16.34
N ARG A 89 2.77 3.72 -15.52
CA ARG A 89 1.51 4.45 -15.39
C ARG A 89 0.98 5.04 -16.70
N ASP A 90 1.86 5.41 -17.62
CA ASP A 90 1.48 6.00 -18.91
C ASP A 90 0.97 4.93 -19.90
N ARG A 91 1.23 3.65 -19.61
CA ARG A 91 0.68 2.48 -20.33
C ARG A 91 -0.57 1.91 -19.66
N LEU A 92 -0.92 2.40 -18.48
CA LEU A 92 -2.04 1.92 -17.68
C LEU A 92 -3.25 2.84 -17.87
N PRO A 93 -4.48 2.31 -17.89
CA PRO A 93 -5.71 3.12 -17.99
C PRO A 93 -6.00 3.83 -16.65
N ARG A 94 -5.15 4.79 -16.27
CA ARG A 94 -5.18 5.42 -14.95
C ARG A 94 -6.25 6.50 -14.79
N ASP A 95 -7.02 6.82 -15.81
CA ASP A 95 -8.07 7.86 -15.73
C ASP A 95 -9.39 7.30 -15.19
N ASP A 96 -9.63 6.00 -15.39
CA ASP A 96 -10.79 5.29 -14.88
C ASP A 96 -10.56 4.86 -13.41
N PRO A 97 -11.49 5.17 -12.47
CA PRO A 97 -11.38 4.77 -11.08
C PRO A 97 -11.31 3.25 -10.92
N THR A 98 -12.03 2.47 -11.73
CA THR A 98 -12.04 1.00 -11.65
C THR A 98 -10.67 0.43 -11.97
N SER A 99 -10.06 0.93 -13.03
CA SER A 99 -8.72 0.58 -13.47
C SER A 99 -7.66 0.89 -12.40
N ARG A 100 -7.76 2.01 -11.68
CA ARG A 100 -6.86 2.32 -10.54
C ARG A 100 -6.96 1.27 -9.44
N VAL A 101 -8.16 0.81 -9.13
CA VAL A 101 -8.38 -0.24 -8.12
C VAL A 101 -7.80 -1.56 -8.59
N ILE A 102 -8.01 -1.94 -9.86
CA ILE A 102 -7.41 -3.16 -10.44
C ILE A 102 -5.88 -3.11 -10.35
N ILE A 103 -5.25 -1.99 -10.70
CA ILE A 103 -3.80 -1.81 -10.59
C ILE A 103 -3.35 -1.95 -9.13
N ALA A 104 -4.11 -1.41 -8.17
CA ALA A 104 -3.81 -1.54 -6.75
C ALA A 104 -3.93 -2.99 -6.26
N LEU A 105 -4.94 -3.75 -6.70
CA LEU A 105 -5.10 -5.17 -6.38
C LEU A 105 -3.92 -6.01 -6.90
N LEU A 106 -3.52 -5.77 -8.15
CA LEU A 106 -2.37 -6.43 -8.78
C LEU A 106 -1.05 -6.09 -8.07
N ALA A 107 -0.84 -4.81 -7.75
CA ALA A 107 0.33 -4.37 -6.97
C ALA A 107 0.33 -5.00 -5.57
N ASN A 108 -0.83 -5.14 -4.93
CA ASN A 108 -0.94 -5.74 -3.60
C ASN A 108 -0.66 -7.24 -3.64
N LEU A 109 -1.13 -7.93 -4.69
CA LEU A 109 -0.82 -9.33 -4.92
C LEU A 109 0.69 -9.53 -5.07
N ALA A 110 1.33 -8.74 -5.93
CA ALA A 110 2.78 -8.81 -6.12
C ALA A 110 3.55 -8.54 -4.82
N LEU A 111 3.20 -7.46 -4.10
CA LEU A 111 3.81 -7.12 -2.81
C LEU A 111 3.62 -8.23 -1.77
N PHE A 112 2.41 -8.77 -1.66
CA PHE A 112 2.10 -9.85 -0.72
C PHE A 112 2.91 -11.10 -1.01
N LEU A 113 3.01 -11.50 -2.29
CA LEU A 113 3.79 -12.67 -2.71
C LEU A 113 5.27 -12.48 -2.40
N VAL A 114 5.86 -11.35 -2.82
CA VAL A 114 7.29 -11.07 -2.56
C VAL A 114 7.58 -11.04 -1.06
N PHE A 115 6.74 -10.37 -0.28
CA PHE A 115 6.88 -10.33 1.17
C PHE A 115 6.76 -11.72 1.80
N SER A 116 5.74 -12.50 1.43
CA SER A 116 5.52 -13.86 1.93
C SER A 116 6.71 -14.77 1.65
N PHE A 117 7.23 -14.78 0.41
CA PHE A 117 8.39 -15.59 0.05
C PHE A 117 9.68 -15.16 0.77
N SER A 118 9.88 -13.85 0.99
CA SER A 118 11.04 -13.36 1.75
C SER A 118 11.06 -13.82 3.21
N GLN A 119 9.89 -14.07 3.79
CA GLN A 119 9.72 -14.50 5.17
C GLN A 119 9.63 -16.03 5.31
N MET A 120 9.29 -16.75 4.23
CA MET A 120 9.01 -18.20 4.26
C MET A 120 10.20 -19.05 4.71
N HIS A 121 11.44 -18.61 4.44
CA HIS A 121 12.66 -19.30 4.87
C HIS A 121 12.89 -19.29 6.39
N ARG A 122 12.15 -18.45 7.14
CA ARG A 122 12.28 -18.32 8.59
C ARG A 122 11.31 -19.25 9.35
N LEU A 123 10.40 -19.94 8.66
CA LEU A 123 9.41 -20.80 9.31
C LEU A 123 9.90 -22.26 9.41
N PRO A 124 9.79 -22.89 10.60
CA PRO A 124 10.21 -24.29 10.79
C PRO A 124 9.34 -25.31 10.05
N ALA A 125 8.12 -24.95 9.62
CA ALA A 125 7.21 -25.81 8.85
C ALA A 125 6.46 -25.02 7.75
N PRO A 126 7.10 -24.74 6.61
CA PRO A 126 6.56 -23.83 5.57
C PRO A 126 5.29 -24.38 4.89
N ALA A 127 5.14 -25.71 4.80
CA ALA A 127 3.96 -26.34 4.18
C ALA A 127 2.65 -26.05 4.95
N ALA A 128 2.72 -25.96 6.28
CA ALA A 128 1.54 -25.73 7.13
C ALA A 128 1.02 -24.28 7.10
N ALA A 129 1.82 -23.33 6.59
CA ALA A 129 1.46 -21.92 6.53
C ALA A 129 0.59 -21.57 5.30
N TRP A 130 0.58 -22.40 4.26
CA TRP A 130 -0.08 -22.11 2.98
C TRP A 130 -1.58 -21.82 3.08
N PRO A 131 -2.41 -22.62 3.81
CA PRO A 131 -3.84 -22.35 3.91
C PRO A 131 -4.12 -20.99 4.55
N ARG A 132 -3.31 -20.61 5.55
CA ARG A 132 -3.42 -19.32 6.23
C ARG A 132 -3.00 -18.18 5.32
N LEU A 133 -1.87 -18.29 4.63
CA LEU A 133 -1.41 -17.27 3.67
C LEU A 133 -2.43 -17.03 2.55
N PHE A 134 -3.09 -18.09 2.09
CA PHE A 134 -4.15 -17.98 1.10
C PHE A 134 -5.39 -17.25 1.65
N ALA A 135 -5.82 -17.58 2.87
CA ALA A 135 -6.92 -16.87 3.53
C ALA A 135 -6.59 -15.38 3.73
N ASP A 136 -5.40 -15.07 4.24
CA ASP A 136 -4.89 -13.71 4.42
C ASP A 136 -4.90 -12.94 3.09
N LEU A 137 -4.42 -13.57 2.00
CA LEU A 137 -4.41 -12.96 0.67
C LEU A 137 -5.83 -12.66 0.19
N VAL A 138 -6.75 -13.61 0.25
CA VAL A 138 -8.14 -13.42 -0.22
C VAL A 138 -8.83 -12.32 0.57
N CYS A 139 -8.74 -12.36 1.91
CA CYS A 139 -9.30 -11.32 2.77
C CYS A 139 -8.70 -9.94 2.47
N SER A 140 -7.38 -9.88 2.26
CA SER A 140 -6.67 -8.64 1.93
C SER A 140 -7.12 -8.06 0.58
N GLN A 141 -7.30 -8.90 -0.44
CA GLN A 141 -7.76 -8.47 -1.77
C GLN A 141 -9.20 -7.95 -1.74
N ILE A 142 -10.10 -8.68 -1.06
CA ILE A 142 -11.50 -8.25 -0.91
C ILE A 142 -11.56 -6.91 -0.19
N LEU A 143 -10.86 -6.79 0.94
CA LEU A 143 -10.85 -5.55 1.72
C LEU A 143 -10.25 -4.39 0.91
N LEU A 144 -9.14 -4.63 0.21
CA LEU A 144 -8.50 -3.61 -0.62
C LEU A 144 -9.45 -3.12 -1.72
N ALA A 145 -10.17 -4.03 -2.38
CA ALA A 145 -11.14 -3.66 -3.42
C ALA A 145 -12.23 -2.72 -2.87
N LEU A 146 -12.67 -2.94 -1.64
CA LEU A 146 -13.68 -2.10 -0.97
C LEU A 146 -13.13 -0.75 -0.49
N ILE A 147 -11.92 -0.75 0.06
CA ILE A 147 -11.34 0.44 0.71
C ILE A 147 -10.58 1.35 -0.27
N ALA A 148 -9.97 0.80 -1.32
CA ALA A 148 -9.15 1.56 -2.27
C ALA A 148 -9.85 2.78 -2.88
N PRO A 149 -11.09 2.69 -3.39
CA PRO A 149 -11.78 3.86 -3.97
C PRO A 149 -11.95 5.00 -2.96
N TRP A 150 -12.38 4.64 -1.74
CA TRP A 150 -12.54 5.59 -0.65
C TRP A 150 -11.21 6.23 -0.27
N PHE A 151 -10.16 5.41 -0.09
CA PHE A 151 -8.87 5.92 0.34
C PHE A 151 -8.21 6.83 -0.71
N PHE A 152 -8.35 6.51 -2.00
CA PHE A 152 -7.90 7.38 -3.08
C PHE A 152 -8.65 8.73 -3.06
N ALA A 153 -9.94 8.73 -2.74
CA ALA A 153 -10.72 9.95 -2.58
C ALA A 153 -10.29 10.76 -1.33
N VAL A 154 -9.92 10.10 -0.24
CA VAL A 154 -9.35 10.78 0.95
C VAL A 154 -8.05 11.48 0.58
N GLN A 155 -7.14 10.81 -0.13
CA GLN A 155 -5.86 11.38 -0.53
C GLN A 155 -6.01 12.56 -1.49
N SER A 156 -6.93 12.47 -2.47
CA SER A 156 -7.21 13.59 -3.36
C SER A 156 -7.80 14.78 -2.62
N ARG A 157 -8.81 14.56 -1.75
CA ARG A 157 -9.44 15.62 -0.96
C ARG A 157 -8.47 16.26 0.03
N ALA A 158 -7.57 15.49 0.65
CA ALA A 158 -6.56 16.03 1.54
C ALA A 158 -5.59 16.98 0.81
N LEU A 159 -5.19 16.63 -0.42
CA LEU A 159 -4.36 17.50 -1.26
C LEU A 159 -5.09 18.77 -1.71
N LEU A 160 -6.39 18.67 -2.01
CA LEU A 160 -7.26 19.81 -2.32
C LEU A 160 -7.38 20.76 -1.13
N LEU A 161 -7.69 20.24 0.07
CA LEU A 161 -7.78 21.03 1.30
C LEU A 161 -6.45 21.71 1.63
N ALA A 162 -5.33 21.04 1.36
CA ALA A 162 -4.02 21.61 1.51
C ALA A 162 -3.63 22.58 0.38
N ARG A 163 -4.48 22.84 -0.62
CA ARG A 163 -4.18 23.72 -1.78
C ARG A 163 -2.85 23.34 -2.46
N VAL A 164 -2.57 22.05 -2.57
CA VAL A 164 -1.35 21.52 -3.24
C VAL A 164 -1.73 20.72 -4.48
N GLU A 165 -2.80 21.13 -5.15
CA GLU A 165 -3.24 20.50 -6.39
C GLU A 165 -2.15 20.60 -7.46
N ARG A 166 -2.19 19.68 -8.41
CA ARG A 166 -1.46 19.84 -9.66
C ARG A 166 -2.28 20.87 -10.43
N GLU A 167 -1.71 22.02 -10.80
CA GLU A 167 -2.29 22.82 -11.89
C GLU A 167 -2.58 21.83 -13.00
N THR A 168 -3.87 21.60 -13.26
CA THR A 168 -4.33 20.85 -14.40
C THR A 168 -3.64 21.47 -15.60
N LEU A 169 -2.85 20.66 -16.31
CA LEU A 169 -2.42 21.00 -17.67
C LEU A 169 -3.71 21.31 -18.43
N ALA A 170 -3.94 22.60 -18.64
CA ALA A 170 -4.84 23.12 -19.64
C ALA A 170 -4.28 22.78 -21.03
#